data_AF-A0A372EJY4-F1
#
_entry.id   AF-A0A372EJY4-F1
#
_cell.length_a   1.000
_cell.length_b   1.000
_cell.length_c   1.000
_cell.angle_alpha   90.00
_cell.angle_beta   90.00
_cell.angle_gamma   90.00
#
_symmetry.space_group_name_H-M   'P 1'
#
loop_
_entity.id
_entity.type
_entity.pdbx_description
1 polymer ?
#
loop_
_entity_poly.entity_id
_entity_poly.type
_entity_poly.pdbx_seq_one_letter_code
_entity_poly.pdbx_strand_id
1 'polypeptide(L)'
;MQTEALYSGAVMVTLKALSAFSILPELDLNKIDEQLRPAVAQAIARVLDSAFKESPGSVVDNCRDAMQAILSSWLAQSGSPDTIIGRELAQVSATIEGAPYERICVGHLGKVCAKLHSRNKSNAQRQNGYRPIMEEDAELAIHAVGFAIRDLEWAKA
;
A
#
# COMPACT_ATOMS: atom_id res chain seq x y z
N MET A 1 2.00 -24.81 -0.87
CA MET A 1 1.04 -25.94 -0.81
C MET A 1 1.71 -27.04 0.00
N GLN A 2 1.06 -27.48 1.08
CA GLN A 2 1.55 -28.57 1.92
C GLN A 2 0.56 -29.73 1.81
N THR A 3 1.09 -30.94 1.68
CA THR A 3 0.30 -32.16 1.50
C THR A 3 0.81 -33.23 2.45
N GLU A 4 -0.11 -33.87 3.16
CA GLU A 4 0.18 -34.91 4.15
C GLU A 4 -0.74 -36.11 3.92
N ALA A 5 -0.21 -37.32 4.08
CA ALA A 5 -0.99 -38.55 3.99
C ALA A 5 -1.54 -38.90 5.37
N LEU A 6 -2.87 -39.00 5.48
CA LEU A 6 -3.54 -39.44 6.69
C LEU A 6 -3.50 -40.97 6.78
N TYR A 7 -3.49 -41.50 8.01
CA TYR A 7 -3.53 -42.95 8.27
C TYR A 7 -4.74 -43.65 7.60
N SER A 8 -5.83 -42.92 7.35
CA SER A 8 -7.02 -43.41 6.63
C SER A 8 -6.80 -43.62 5.12
N GLY A 9 -5.63 -43.30 4.58
CA GLY A 9 -5.35 -43.30 3.14
C GLY A 9 -5.85 -42.05 2.41
N ALA A 10 -6.47 -41.09 3.13
CA ALA A 10 -6.85 -39.81 2.56
C ALA A 10 -5.65 -38.85 2.47
N VAL A 11 -5.65 -37.98 1.47
CA VAL A 11 -4.66 -36.90 1.32
C VAL A 11 -5.22 -35.63 1.95
N MET A 12 -4.55 -35.12 2.98
CA MET A 12 -4.83 -33.80 3.53
C MET A 12 -4.04 -32.75 2.73
N VAL A 13 -4.73 -31.76 2.20
CA VAL A 13 -4.13 -30.64 1.49
C VAL A 13 -4.34 -29.38 2.30
N THR A 14 -3.25 -28.75 2.73
CA THR A 14 -3.28 -27.46 3.43
C THR A 14 -2.97 -26.35 2.43
N LEU A 15 -4.01 -25.59 2.09
CA LEU A 15 -3.91 -24.32 1.37
C LEU A 15 -3.71 -23.20 2.38
N LYS A 16 -2.48 -22.67 2.44
CA LYS A 16 -2.22 -21.44 3.18
C LYS A 16 -2.72 -20.27 2.32
N ALA A 17 -3.93 -19.80 2.61
CA ALA A 17 -4.43 -18.56 2.03
C ALA A 17 -3.55 -17.40 2.51
N LEU A 18 -2.90 -16.70 1.59
CA LEU A 18 -2.27 -15.42 1.88
C LEU A 18 -3.40 -14.42 2.08
N SER A 19 -3.62 -14.01 3.33
CA SER A 19 -4.49 -12.88 3.62
C SER A 19 -3.70 -11.57 3.45
N ALA A 20 -4.38 -10.47 3.15
CA ALA A 20 -3.83 -9.12 3.14
C ALA A 20 -3.28 -8.76 4.52
N PHE A 21 -3.82 -9.34 5.61
CA PHE A 21 -3.24 -9.29 6.95
C PHE A 21 -1.87 -9.98 7.05
N SER A 22 -1.57 -10.93 6.16
CA SER A 22 -0.24 -11.54 6.04
C SER A 22 0.72 -10.68 5.20
N ILE A 23 0.21 -9.71 4.44
CA ILE A 23 0.98 -8.86 3.52
C ILE A 23 1.25 -7.48 4.15
N LEU A 24 0.22 -6.84 4.70
CA LEU A 24 0.31 -5.59 5.43
C LEU A 24 0.81 -5.85 6.85
N PRO A 25 1.94 -5.26 7.27
CA PRO A 25 2.42 -5.39 8.64
C PRO A 25 1.46 -4.66 9.61
N GLU A 26 1.44 -5.10 10.86
CA GLU A 26 0.78 -4.33 11.91
C GLU A 26 1.51 -2.99 12.12
N LEU A 27 0.75 -1.91 12.22
CA LEU A 27 1.28 -0.59 12.54
C LEU A 27 1.67 -0.48 14.01
N ASP A 28 2.84 0.09 14.27
CA ASP A 28 3.25 0.56 15.60
C ASP A 28 2.84 2.03 15.77
N LEU A 29 1.68 2.25 16.35
CA LEU A 29 1.13 3.59 16.57
C LEU A 29 2.00 4.46 17.48
N ASN A 30 2.89 3.88 18.29
CA ASN A 30 3.79 4.65 19.14
C ASN A 30 4.87 5.39 18.35
N LYS A 31 5.16 4.95 17.12
CA LYS A 31 6.12 5.58 16.21
C LYS A 31 5.51 6.69 15.36
N ILE A 32 4.19 6.90 15.48
CA ILE A 32 3.44 7.90 14.72
C ILE A 32 2.94 8.97 15.69
N ASP A 33 3.14 10.25 15.33
CA ASP A 33 2.63 11.37 16.11
C ASP A 33 1.12 11.29 16.31
N GLU A 34 0.64 11.62 17.51
CA GLU A 34 -0.75 11.41 17.92
C GLU A 34 -1.78 12.06 16.97
N GLN A 35 -1.44 13.22 16.43
CA GLN A 35 -2.28 13.97 15.48
C GLN A 35 -2.43 13.27 14.12
N LEU A 36 -1.45 12.45 13.73
CA LEU A 36 -1.39 11.76 12.43
C LEU A 36 -2.00 10.35 12.48
N ARG A 37 -2.04 9.73 13.66
CA ARG A 37 -2.54 8.36 13.87
C ARG A 37 -3.92 8.10 13.25
N PRO A 38 -4.95 8.96 13.43
CA PRO A 38 -6.29 8.67 12.92
C PRO A 38 -6.32 8.55 11.39
N ALA A 39 -5.61 9.45 10.69
CA ALA A 39 -5.56 9.46 9.24
C ALA A 39 -4.89 8.20 8.69
N VAL A 40 -3.73 7.83 9.25
CA VAL A 40 -2.97 6.64 8.82
C VAL A 40 -3.73 5.36 9.15
N ALA A 41 -4.27 5.23 10.36
CA ALA A 41 -5.02 4.05 10.78
C ALA A 41 -6.28 3.82 9.93
N GLN A 42 -7.03 4.89 9.63
CA GLN A 42 -8.22 4.80 8.78
C GLN A 42 -7.86 4.38 7.35
N ALA A 43 -6.77 4.93 6.80
CA ALA A 43 -6.28 4.55 5.47
C ALA A 43 -5.94 3.05 5.39
N ILE A 44 -5.19 2.52 6.35
CA ILE A 44 -4.83 1.09 6.39
C ILE A 44 -6.07 0.21 6.58
N ALA A 45 -7.00 0.61 7.45
CA ALA A 45 -8.25 -0.12 7.65
C ALA A 45 -9.05 -0.26 6.35
N ARG A 46 -9.10 0.79 5.50
CA ARG A 46 -9.76 0.71 4.18
C ARG A 46 -9.07 -0.26 3.23
N VAL A 47 -7.73 -0.27 3.19
CA VAL A 47 -7.01 -1.24 2.36
C VAL A 47 -7.34 -2.67 2.82
N LEU A 48 -7.30 -2.94 4.12
CA LEU A 48 -7.64 -4.25 4.68
C LEU A 48 -9.08 -4.68 4.38
N ASP A 49 -10.04 -3.75 4.45
CA ASP A 49 -11.44 -4.04 4.15
C ASP A 49 -11.64 -4.33 2.64
N SER A 50 -10.95 -3.58 1.78
CA SER A 50 -11.09 -3.70 0.33
C SER A 50 -10.40 -4.91 -0.28
N ALA A 51 -9.24 -5.33 0.26
CA ALA A 51 -8.28 -6.23 -0.39
C ALA A 51 -8.82 -7.58 -0.90
N PHE A 52 -9.95 -8.06 -0.36
CA PHE A 52 -10.62 -9.29 -0.82
C PHE A 52 -12.10 -9.14 -1.16
N LYS A 53 -12.65 -7.93 -1.00
CA LYS A 53 -14.09 -7.69 -1.12
C LYS A 53 -14.43 -6.85 -2.34
N GLU A 54 -13.49 -6.06 -2.81
CA GLU A 54 -13.72 -5.07 -3.86
C GLU A 54 -13.03 -5.45 -5.18
N SER A 55 -13.34 -4.70 -6.23
CA SER A 55 -12.70 -4.86 -7.52
C SER A 55 -11.21 -4.50 -7.46
N PRO A 56 -10.35 -5.05 -8.34
CA PRO A 56 -8.92 -4.71 -8.38
C PRO A 56 -8.66 -3.20 -8.51
N GLY A 57 -9.49 -2.48 -9.29
CA GLY A 57 -9.40 -1.03 -9.42
C GLY A 57 -9.67 -0.30 -8.10
N SER A 58 -10.69 -0.73 -7.35
CA SER A 58 -11.01 -0.16 -6.04
C SER A 58 -9.90 -0.40 -5.02
N VAL A 59 -9.31 -1.61 -5.00
CA VAL A 59 -8.16 -1.93 -4.15
C VAL A 59 -6.96 -1.04 -4.49
N VAL A 60 -6.66 -0.83 -5.77
CA VAL A 60 -5.61 0.09 -6.22
C VAL A 60 -5.85 1.51 -5.73
N ASP A 61 -7.09 2.00 -5.81
CA ASP A 61 -7.46 3.34 -5.36
C ASP A 61 -7.29 3.48 -3.83
N ASN A 62 -7.77 2.50 -3.06
CA ASN A 62 -7.56 2.46 -1.61
C ASN A 62 -6.07 2.39 -1.23
N CYS A 63 -5.27 1.61 -1.95
CA CYS A 63 -3.82 1.55 -1.72
C CYS A 63 -3.12 2.87 -2.04
N ARG A 64 -3.52 3.55 -3.12
CA ARG A 64 -3.01 4.88 -3.46
C ARG A 64 -3.32 5.88 -2.36
N ASP A 65 -4.54 5.89 -1.84
CA ASP A 65 -4.94 6.80 -0.77
C ASP A 65 -4.23 6.48 0.55
N ALA A 66 -4.03 5.20 0.84
CA ALA A 66 -3.23 4.79 1.99
C ALA A 66 -1.77 5.23 1.86
N MET A 67 -1.15 5.05 0.69
CA MET A 67 0.19 5.54 0.42
C MET A 67 0.28 7.06 0.58
N GLN A 68 -0.71 7.81 0.09
CA GLN A 68 -0.78 9.26 0.29
C GLN A 68 -0.77 9.61 1.78
N ALA A 69 -1.63 8.97 2.59
CA ALA A 69 -1.74 9.23 4.02
C ALA A 69 -0.42 8.89 4.75
N ILE A 70 0.19 7.75 4.44
CA ILE A 70 1.44 7.29 5.05
C ILE A 70 2.58 8.25 4.72
N LEU A 71 2.85 8.51 3.44
CA LEU A 71 4.02 9.29 3.03
C LEU A 71 3.90 10.76 3.47
N SER A 72 2.70 11.34 3.37
CA SER A 72 2.48 12.73 3.80
C SER A 72 2.65 12.86 5.31
N SER A 73 2.13 11.91 6.08
CA SER A 73 2.27 11.90 7.54
C SER A 73 3.71 11.69 7.96
N TRP A 74 4.42 10.76 7.32
CA TRP A 74 5.83 10.50 7.61
C TRP A 74 6.70 11.73 7.33
N LEU A 75 6.47 12.43 6.23
CA LEU A 75 7.18 13.67 5.92
C LEU A 75 6.87 14.78 6.91
N ALA A 76 5.60 14.96 7.30
CA ALA A 76 5.21 15.95 8.31
C ALA A 76 5.93 15.70 9.65
N GLN A 77 5.95 14.45 10.12
CA GLN A 77 6.68 14.05 11.33
C GLN A 77 8.21 14.18 11.18
N SER A 78 8.73 13.97 9.97
CA SER A 78 10.18 14.10 9.67
C SER A 78 10.64 15.55 9.47
N GLY A 79 9.84 16.54 9.89
CA GLY A 79 10.18 17.97 9.84
C GLY A 79 10.15 18.58 8.44
N SER A 80 9.45 17.94 7.49
CA SER A 80 9.29 18.49 6.14
C SER A 80 8.32 19.67 6.15
N PRO A 81 8.48 20.70 5.28
CA PRO A 81 7.65 21.90 5.33
C PRO A 81 6.15 21.60 5.13
N ASP A 82 5.28 22.33 5.85
CA ASP A 82 3.81 22.21 5.81
C ASP A 82 3.21 22.25 4.39
N THR A 83 3.95 22.80 3.41
CA THR A 83 3.58 22.86 1.99
C THR A 83 3.46 21.49 1.29
N ILE A 84 3.76 20.38 1.97
CA ILE A 84 3.64 19.02 1.42
C ILE A 84 2.25 18.43 1.65
N ILE A 85 1.53 18.89 2.67
CA ILE A 85 0.16 18.46 2.93
C ILE A 85 -0.74 18.99 1.81
N GLY A 86 -1.44 18.07 1.12
CA GLY A 86 -2.29 18.39 -0.03
C GLY A 86 -1.62 18.25 -1.40
N ARG A 87 -0.33 17.89 -1.46
CA ARG A 87 0.32 17.52 -2.73
C ARG A 87 -0.14 16.15 -3.22
N GLU A 88 -0.14 15.98 -4.54
CA GLU A 88 -0.40 14.69 -5.18
C GLU A 88 0.67 13.64 -4.82
N LEU A 89 0.26 12.37 -4.74
CA LEU A 89 1.13 11.26 -4.32
C LEU A 89 2.46 11.23 -5.08
N ALA A 90 2.44 11.41 -6.40
CA ALA A 90 3.67 11.38 -7.20
C ALA A 90 4.68 12.47 -6.79
N GLN A 91 4.21 13.63 -6.31
CA GLN A 91 5.06 14.71 -5.82
C GLN A 91 5.60 14.39 -4.42
N VAL A 92 4.74 13.88 -3.54
CA VAL A 92 5.12 13.42 -2.19
C VAL A 92 6.19 12.32 -2.30
N SER A 93 5.99 11.37 -3.20
CA SER A 93 6.94 10.31 -3.50
C SER A 93 8.26 10.83 -4.08
N ALA A 94 8.25 11.89 -4.89
CA ALA A 94 9.48 12.51 -5.39
C ALA A 94 10.26 13.21 -4.27
N THR A 95 9.58 13.75 -3.25
CA THR A 95 10.24 14.33 -2.08
C THR A 95 10.90 13.25 -1.21
N ILE A 96 10.24 12.12 -0.98
CA ILE A 96 10.75 11.08 -0.08
C ILE A 96 11.94 10.30 -0.67
N GLU A 97 12.01 10.14 -2.00
CA GLU A 97 13.16 9.50 -2.67
C GLU A 97 14.38 10.42 -2.76
N GLY A 98 14.17 11.74 -2.70
CA GLY A 98 15.22 12.74 -2.81
C GLY A 98 15.92 13.02 -1.47
N ALA A 99 17.01 13.78 -1.53
CA ALA A 99 17.64 14.31 -0.34
C ALA A 99 16.65 15.22 0.44
N PRO A 100 16.65 15.19 1.79
CA PRO A 100 17.57 14.46 2.65
C PRO A 100 17.12 13.04 3.05
N TYR A 101 15.96 12.57 2.58
CA TYR A 101 15.34 11.35 3.09
C TYR A 101 15.83 10.08 2.41
N GLU A 102 16.13 10.16 1.10
CA GLU A 102 16.75 9.09 0.30
C GLU A 102 16.04 7.72 0.41
N ARG A 103 14.73 7.70 0.69
CA ARG A 103 13.90 6.49 0.73
C ARG A 103 13.46 6.10 -0.68
N ILE A 104 14.44 5.77 -1.53
CA ILE A 104 14.27 5.54 -2.97
C ILE A 104 13.20 4.49 -3.27
N CYS A 105 13.24 3.34 -2.58
CA CYS A 105 12.29 2.26 -2.78
C CYS A 105 10.84 2.71 -2.46
N VAL A 106 10.65 3.42 -1.35
CA VAL A 106 9.34 3.93 -0.94
C VAL A 106 8.80 4.95 -1.94
N GLY A 107 9.64 5.89 -2.39
CA GLY A 107 9.24 6.88 -3.39
C GLY A 107 8.85 6.23 -4.72
N HIS A 108 9.64 5.27 -5.22
CA HIS A 108 9.30 4.55 -6.45
C HIS A 108 7.99 3.77 -6.32
N LEU A 109 7.77 3.08 -5.20
CA LEU A 109 6.53 2.34 -4.95
C LEU A 109 5.31 3.27 -4.83
N GLY A 110 5.48 4.45 -4.24
CA GLY A 110 4.42 5.46 -4.23
C GLY A 110 4.07 5.98 -5.62
N LYS A 111 5.07 6.20 -6.49
CA LYS A 111 4.85 6.55 -7.91
C LYS A 111 4.17 5.43 -8.69
N VAL A 112 4.49 4.16 -8.40
CA VAL A 112 3.79 3.01 -8.98
C VAL A 112 2.31 3.05 -8.61
N CYS A 113 1.97 3.22 -7.33
CA CYS A 113 0.58 3.33 -6.88
C CYS A 113 -0.14 4.52 -7.55
N ALA A 114 0.50 5.67 -7.65
CA ALA A 114 -0.04 6.84 -8.36
C ALA A 114 -0.31 6.53 -9.84
N LYS A 115 0.57 5.77 -10.49
CA LYS A 115 0.42 5.39 -11.90
C LYS A 115 -0.72 4.37 -12.09
N LEU A 116 -0.84 3.38 -11.22
CA LEU A 116 -1.93 2.40 -11.27
C LEU A 116 -3.29 3.09 -11.07
N HIS A 117 -3.42 3.99 -10.10
CA HIS A 117 -4.63 4.82 -9.93
C HIS A 117 -4.97 5.62 -11.20
N SER A 118 -3.97 6.26 -11.82
CA SER A 118 -4.16 6.97 -13.09
C SER A 118 -4.65 6.05 -14.21
N ARG A 119 -4.14 4.81 -14.28
CA ARG A 119 -4.55 3.79 -15.26
C ARG A 119 -5.96 3.25 -14.98
N ASN A 120 -6.45 3.29 -13.75
CA ASN A 120 -7.80 2.85 -13.40
C ASN A 120 -8.88 3.79 -13.98
N LYS A 121 -8.53 5.05 -14.26
CA LYS A 121 -9.47 6.04 -14.83
C LYS A 121 -9.87 5.67 -16.25
N SER A 122 -11.17 5.50 -16.49
CA SER A 122 -11.73 5.09 -17.79
C SER A 122 -11.32 5.99 -18.96
N ASN A 123 -11.21 7.31 -18.74
CA ASN A 123 -10.72 8.26 -19.75
C ASN A 123 -9.24 8.02 -20.09
N ALA A 124 -8.40 7.74 -19.09
CA ALA A 124 -6.99 7.48 -19.29
C ALA A 124 -6.76 6.15 -20.04
N GLN A 125 -7.60 5.14 -19.79
CA GLN A 125 -7.58 3.88 -20.54
C GLN A 125 -7.89 4.10 -22.02
N ARG A 126 -8.96 4.85 -22.33
CA ARG A 126 -9.35 5.17 -23.70
C ARG A 126 -8.31 6.03 -24.43
N GLN A 127 -7.76 7.03 -23.76
CA GLN A 127 -6.82 7.97 -24.37
C GLN A 127 -5.44 7.38 -24.60
N ASN A 128 -4.95 6.55 -23.68
CA ASN A 128 -3.56 6.06 -23.70
C ASN A 128 -3.43 4.56 -24.05
N GLY A 129 -4.54 3.87 -24.31
CA GLY A 129 -4.55 2.43 -24.59
C GLY A 129 -4.05 1.57 -23.43
N TYR A 130 -4.26 2.00 -22.18
CA TYR A 130 -3.85 1.20 -21.03
C TYR A 130 -4.71 -0.05 -20.91
N ARG A 131 -4.07 -1.18 -20.60
CA ARG A 131 -4.80 -2.39 -20.20
C ARG A 131 -5.63 -2.12 -18.94
N PRO A 132 -6.76 -2.83 -18.75
CA PRO A 132 -7.50 -2.80 -17.50
C PRO A 132 -6.62 -3.18 -16.31
N ILE A 133 -7.01 -2.71 -15.12
CA ILE A 133 -6.42 -3.12 -13.84
C ILE A 133 -6.84 -4.57 -13.57
N MET A 134 -5.86 -5.41 -13.22
CA MET A 134 -6.04 -6.84 -12.94
C MET A 134 -5.73 -7.12 -11.46
N GLU A 135 -6.02 -8.32 -10.99
CA GLU A 135 -5.77 -8.72 -9.60
C GLU A 135 -4.28 -8.55 -9.22
N GLU A 136 -3.36 -8.85 -10.12
CA GLU A 136 -1.92 -8.74 -9.87
C GLU A 136 -1.45 -7.29 -9.65
N ASP A 137 -2.15 -6.30 -10.24
CA ASP A 137 -1.88 -4.88 -9.96
C ASP A 137 -2.33 -4.48 -8.56
N ALA A 138 -3.47 -5.03 -8.12
CA ALA A 138 -3.99 -4.81 -6.79
C ALA A 138 -3.08 -5.46 -5.73
N GLU A 139 -2.62 -6.69 -5.98
CA GLU A 139 -1.62 -7.36 -5.14
C GLU A 139 -0.33 -6.54 -5.04
N LEU A 140 0.20 -6.06 -6.17
CA LEU A 140 1.38 -5.20 -6.18
C LEU A 140 1.17 -3.93 -5.35
N ALA A 141 -0.01 -3.30 -5.44
CA ALA A 141 -0.32 -2.10 -4.67
C ALA A 141 -0.39 -2.38 -3.16
N ILE A 142 -0.99 -3.51 -2.74
CA ILE A 142 -1.01 -3.94 -1.34
C ILE A 142 0.42 -4.19 -0.83
N HIS A 143 1.23 -4.89 -1.62
CA HIS A 143 2.63 -5.14 -1.29
C HIS A 143 3.44 -3.84 -1.19
N ALA A 144 3.17 -2.87 -2.06
CA ALA A 144 3.81 -1.55 -2.01
C ALA A 144 3.50 -0.83 -0.69
N VAL A 145 2.24 -0.81 -0.26
CA VAL A 145 1.84 -0.23 1.04
C VAL A 145 2.52 -0.97 2.19
N GLY A 146 2.49 -2.30 2.18
CA GLY A 146 3.13 -3.11 3.22
C GLY A 146 4.64 -2.92 3.28
N PHE A 147 5.31 -2.74 2.14
CA PHE A 147 6.73 -2.40 2.08
C PHE A 147 6.99 -1.03 2.69
N ALA A 148 6.22 -0.01 2.29
CA ALA A 148 6.40 1.35 2.81
C ALA A 148 6.31 1.41 4.33
N ILE A 149 5.33 0.73 4.94
CA ILE A 149 5.20 0.71 6.41
C ILE A 149 6.45 0.10 7.09
N ARG A 150 7.03 -0.97 6.52
CA ARG A 150 8.26 -1.59 7.05
C ARG A 150 9.48 -0.69 6.88
N ASP A 151 9.65 -0.13 5.69
CA ASP A 151 10.85 0.64 5.32
C ASP A 151 10.89 2.03 5.98
N LEU A 152 9.72 2.59 6.29
CA LEU A 152 9.57 3.79 7.12
C LEU A 152 9.63 3.51 8.62
N GLU A 153 9.94 2.26 9.00
CA GLU A 153 10.11 1.80 10.38
C GLU A 153 8.83 1.90 11.22
N TRP A 154 7.66 2.03 10.60
CA TRP A 154 6.35 2.12 11.28
C TRP A 154 5.68 0.77 11.54
N ALA A 155 6.26 -0.32 11.07
CA ALA A 155 5.81 -1.68 11.39
C ALA A 155 6.18 -2.08 12.83
N LYS A 156 5.33 -2.90 13.45
CA LYS A 156 5.72 -3.71 14.62
C LYS A 156 6.76 -4.76 14.21
N ALA A 157 7.66 -5.07 15.15
CA ALA A 157 8.68 -6.11 15.00
C ALA A 157 8.09 -7.52 15.06
#